data_AF-A0A933D4S9-F1
#
_entry.id   AF-A0A933D4S9-F1
#
_cell.length_a   1.000
_cell.length_b   1.000
_cell.length_c   1.000
_cell.angle_alpha   90.00
_cell.angle_beta   90.00
_cell.angle_gamma   90.00
#
_symmetry.space_group_name_H-M   'P 1'
#
loop_
_entity.id
_entity.type
_entity.pdbx_description
1 polymer ?
#
loop_
_entity_poly.entity_id
_entity_poly.type
_entity_poly.pdbx_seq_one_letter_code
_entity_poly.pdbx_strand_id
1 'polypeptide(L)' 'MTHVQTHEKTETYSLCPNCGNFAAKAEGHKFCVLCGTKMIDQCPQCGEPIRTPTAKFCPKCGGKYQKVIGDGAQG' A
#
# COMPACT_ATOMS: atom_id res chain seq x y z
N MET A 1 3.26 -15.68 26.69
CA MET A 1 3.51 -15.98 25.26
C MET A 1 3.06 -14.81 24.40
N THR A 2 3.68 -13.65 24.56
CA THR A 2 3.42 -12.48 23.70
C THR A 2 4.64 -12.31 22.83
N HIS A 3 4.66 -12.96 21.67
CA HIS A 3 5.55 -12.54 20.60
C HIS A 3 5.05 -11.18 20.11
N VAL A 4 5.56 -10.12 20.73
CA VAL A 4 5.55 -8.78 20.16
C VAL A 4 6.43 -8.87 18.92
N GLN A 5 5.80 -8.91 17.75
CA GLN A 5 6.48 -8.89 16.47
C GLN A 5 7.04 -7.47 16.27
N THR A 6 8.18 -7.20 16.93
CA THR A 6 9.02 -6.03 16.67
C THR A 6 9.76 -6.26 15.36
N HIS A 7 9.14 -5.86 14.25
CA HIS A 7 9.80 -5.86 12.96
C HIS A 7 10.69 -4.61 12.83
N GLU A 8 11.96 -4.75 13.22
CA GLU A 8 13.00 -3.71 13.10
C GLU A 8 13.83 -3.86 11.81
N LYS A 9 13.22 -3.99 10.62
CA LYS A 9 14.02 -4.23 9.40
C LYS A 9 13.46 -3.57 8.16
N THR A 10 13.79 -2.29 7.95
CA THR A 10 13.62 -1.59 6.65
C THR A 10 12.34 -2.01 5.92
N GLU A 11 11.22 -1.92 6.64
CA GLU A 11 9.99 -2.54 6.21
C GLU A 11 9.40 -1.73 5.07
N THR A 12 9.29 -2.37 3.92
CA THR A 12 8.53 -1.84 2.79
C THR A 12 7.19 -2.54 2.76
N TYR A 13 6.18 -1.83 2.31
CA TYR A 13 4.81 -2.31 2.31
C TYR A 13 4.29 -2.36 0.89
N SER A 14 3.43 -3.34 0.64
CA SER A 14 2.70 -3.44 -0.61
C SER A 14 1.30 -2.88 -0.37
N LEU A 15 0.90 -1.88 -1.16
CA LEU A 15 -0.41 -1.24 -1.11
C LEU A 15 -1.32 -1.75 -2.23
N CYS A 16 -2.59 -1.93 -1.93
CA CYS A 16 -3.63 -2.25 -2.89
C CYS A 16 -4.19 -0.95 -3.47
N PRO A 17 -3.97 -0.65 -4.77
CA PRO A 17 -4.44 0.60 -5.36
C PRO A 17 -5.96 0.65 -5.53
N ASN A 18 -6.66 -0.48 -5.48
CA ASN A 18 -8.11 -0.55 -5.65
C ASN A 18 -8.84 -0.39 -4.31
N CYS A 19 -8.40 -1.12 -3.29
CA CYS A 19 -9.10 -1.27 -2.02
C CYS A 19 -8.45 -0.52 -0.84
N GLY A 20 -7.16 -0.17 -0.95
CA GLY A 20 -6.42 0.48 0.13
C GLY A 20 -5.87 -0.45 1.20
N ASN A 21 -6.06 -1.77 1.03
CA ASN A 21 -5.40 -2.74 1.89
C ASN A 21 -3.88 -2.63 1.76
N PHE A 22 -3.16 -2.91 2.84
CA PHE A 22 -1.70 -2.96 2.85
C PHE A 22 -1.23 -4.27 3.46
N ALA A 23 -0.07 -4.75 3.03
CA ALA A 23 0.59 -5.92 3.58
C ALA A 23 2.10 -5.66 3.66
N ALA A 24 2.80 -6.34 4.54
CA ALA A 24 4.25 -6.22 4.60
C ALA A 24 4.84 -6.89 3.35
N LYS A 25 5.78 -6.21 2.67
CA LYS A 25 6.44 -6.78 1.47
C LYS A 25 7.21 -8.06 1.81
N ALA A 26 7.64 -8.20 3.06
CA ALA A 26 8.27 -9.40 3.60
C ALA A 26 7.40 -10.66 3.44
N GLU A 27 6.07 -10.52 3.41
CA GLU A 27 5.14 -11.63 3.24
C GLU A 27 5.06 -12.12 1.78
N GLY A 28 5.59 -11.35 0.82
CA GLY A 28 5.64 -11.75 -0.59
C GLY A 28 4.28 -11.76 -1.30
N HIS A 29 3.25 -11.13 -0.72
CA HIS A 29 1.92 -11.04 -1.34
C HIS A 29 1.94 -10.13 -2.57
N LYS A 30 1.83 -10.74 -3.76
CA LYS A 30 1.74 -10.03 -5.04
C LYS A 30 0.35 -9.47 -5.35
N PHE A 31 -0.68 -10.08 -4.77
CA PHE A 31 -2.09 -9.78 -5.02
C PHE A 31 -2.81 -9.57 -3.70
N CYS A 32 -3.75 -8.63 -3.68
CA CYS A 32 -4.55 -8.34 -2.51
C CYS A 32 -5.48 -9.51 -2.20
N VAL A 33 -5.45 -9.99 -0.96
CA VAL A 33 -6.33 -11.08 -0.49
C VAL A 33 -7.80 -10.67 -0.39
N LEU A 34 -8.11 -9.37 -0.38
CA LEU A 34 -9.48 -8.86 -0.28
C LEU A 34 -10.16 -8.70 -1.65
N CYS A 35 -9.45 -8.13 -2.63
CA CYS A 35 -10.04 -7.79 -3.94
C CYS A 35 -9.35 -8.44 -5.15
N GLY A 36 -8.26 -9.18 -4.95
CA GLY A 36 -7.48 -9.80 -6.02
C GLY A 36 -6.65 -8.84 -6.88
N THR A 37 -6.66 -7.53 -6.59
CA THR A 37 -5.86 -6.55 -7.35
C THR A 37 -4.37 -6.71 -7.05
N LYS A 38 -3.54 -6.57 -8.09
CA LYS A 38 -2.08 -6.56 -7.94
C LYS A 38 -1.62 -5.45 -7.00
N MET A 39 -0.84 -5.81 -5.99
CA MET A 39 -0.33 -4.85 -5.01
C MET A 39 0.89 -4.12 -5.57
N ILE A 40 1.08 -2.88 -5.15
CA ILE A 40 2.19 -2.02 -5.53
C ILE A 40 3.13 -1.84 -4.33
N ASP A 41 4.43 -2.10 -4.50
CA ASP A 41 5.45 -1.83 -3.47
C ASP A 41 6.14 -0.46 -3.65
N GLN A 42 5.89 0.19 -4.77
CA GLN A 42 6.44 1.48 -5.15
C GLN A 42 5.35 2.37 -5.75
N CYS A 43 5.58 3.68 -5.68
CA CYS A 43 4.69 4.66 -6.27
C CYS A 43 4.65 4.50 -7.79
N PRO A 44 3.47 4.34 -8.41
CA PRO A 44 3.35 4.23 -9.87
C PRO A 44 3.62 5.55 -10.61
N GLN A 45 3.75 6.67 -9.89
CA GLN A 45 4.01 8.00 -10.47
C GLN A 45 5.50 8.36 -10.49
N CYS A 46 6.24 8.04 -9.43
CA CYS A 46 7.65 8.42 -9.31
C CYS A 46 8.62 7.25 -9.03
N GLY A 47 8.11 6.05 -8.77
CA GLY A 47 8.93 4.89 -8.40
C GLY A 47 9.41 4.86 -6.95
N GLU A 48 8.97 5.80 -6.10
CA GLU A 48 9.36 5.85 -4.69
C GLU A 48 8.84 4.62 -3.92
N PRO A 49 9.68 3.90 -3.15
CA PRO A 49 9.26 2.74 -2.37
C PRO A 49 8.30 3.13 -1.24
N ILE A 50 7.25 2.33 -1.06
CA ILE A 50 6.25 2.55 -0.02
C ILE A 50 6.82 2.06 1.32
N ARG A 51 7.19 3.01 2.17
CA ARG A 51 7.63 2.77 3.56
C ARG A 51 6.53 3.06 4.58
N THR A 52 5.47 3.75 4.15
CA THR A 52 4.41 4.23 5.02
C THR A 52 3.07 3.64 4.55
N PRO A 53 2.62 2.51 5.12
CA PRO A 53 1.40 1.84 4.66
C PRO A 53 0.14 2.65 4.98
N THR A 54 0.20 3.51 6.00
CA THR A 54 -0.89 4.42 6.36
C THR A 54 -1.02 5.62 5.41
N ALA A 55 0.01 5.91 4.61
CA ALA A 55 -0.02 7.02 3.67
C ALA A 55 -0.90 6.68 2.48
N LYS A 56 -1.89 7.51 2.19
CA LYS A 56 -2.74 7.42 1.00
C LYS A 56 -2.07 8.02 -0.25
N PHE A 57 -1.10 8.90 -0.03
CA PHE A 57 -0.40 9.67 -1.05
C PHE A 57 1.11 9.54 -0.88
N CYS A 58 1.84 9.62 -1.99
CA CYS A 58 3.28 9.58 -1.99
C CYS A 58 3.85 10.88 -1.41
N PRO A 59 4.68 10.80 -0.34
CA PRO A 59 5.27 12.00 0.27
C PRO A 59 6.30 12.70 -0.64
N LYS A 60 6.70 12.09 -1.77
CA LYS A 60 7.74 12.63 -2.65
C LYS A 60 7.24 13.26 -3.93
N CYS A 61 6.19 12.71 -4.54
CA CYS A 61 5.59 13.29 -5.74
C CYS A 61 4.14 13.78 -5.53
N GLY A 62 3.51 13.47 -4.39
CA GLY A 62 2.08 13.75 -4.16
C GLY A 62 1.11 12.81 -4.87
N GLY A 63 1.60 11.83 -5.63
CA GLY A 63 0.77 10.86 -6.35
C GLY A 63 -0.05 9.97 -5.41
N LYS A 64 -1.30 9.68 -5.76
CA LYS A 64 -2.17 8.78 -4.97
C LYS A 64 -1.72 7.33 -5.11
N TYR A 65 -1.62 6.58 -4.02
CA TYR A 65 -1.38 5.14 -4.08
C TYR A 65 -2.65 4.38 -4.46
N GLN A 66 -3.80 4.88 -4.02
CA GLN A 66 -5.11 4.34 -4.38
C GLN A 66 -5.70 5.08 -5.59
N LYS A 67 -6.11 4.33 -6.61
CA LYS A 67 -7.08 4.76 -7.61
C LYS A 67 -8.45 4.56 -6.96
N VAL A 68 -8.88 5.54 -6.15
CA VAL A 68 -10.21 5.55 -5.55
C VAL A 68 -11.22 5.52 -6.70
N ILE A 69 -11.76 4.35 -7.02
CA ILE A 69 -12.90 4.20 -7.91
C ILE A 69 -14.15 4.31 -7.05
N GLY A 70 -14.47 5.52 -6.59
CA GLY A 70 -15.60 5.70 -5.69
C GLY A 70 -15.69 7.02 -4.96
N ASP A 71 -15.23 8.12 -5.56
CA ASP A 71 -15.90 9.39 -5.29
C ASP A 71 -17.10 9.41 -6.26
N GLY A 72 -18.17 8.77 -5.82
CA GLY A 72 -19.49 9.04 -6.35
C GLY A 72 -19.68 10.54 -6.28
N ALA A 73 -19.62 11.18 -7.44
CA ALA A 73 -20.32 12.42 -7.67
C ALA A 73 -21.78 12.19 -7.27
N GLN A 74 -22.13 12.68 -6.09
CA GLN A 74 -23.47 12.92 -5.60
C GLN A 74 -23.30 14.27 -4.91
N GLY A 75 -23.58 15.42 -5.49
CA GLY A 75 -24.62 15.83 -6.42
C GLY A 75 -24.96 17.25 -5.97
#